data_AF-A0A955J5D0-F1
#
_entry.id   AF-A0A955J5D0-F1
#
_cell.length_a   1.000
_cell.length_b   1.000
_cell.length_c   1.000
_cell.angle_alpha   90.00
_cell.angle_beta   90.00
_cell.angle_gamma   90.00
#
_symmetry.space_group_name_H-M   'P 1'
#
loop_
_entity.id
_entity.type
_entity.pdbx_description
1 polymer ?
#
loop_
_entity_poly.entity_id
_entity_poly.type
_entity_poly.pdbx_seq_one_letter_code
_entity_poly.pdbx_strand_id
1 'polypeptide(L)' 'MLREKRRSFRPETRPRGQGASLTAFELREHGVPHTLIVDNNAGHLLQRGLVDVVIVGTDRVSAQGDVANKIG' A
#
# COMPACT_ATOMS: atom_id res chain seq x y z
N MET A 1 26.52 -9.13 -6.22
CA MET A 1 25.09 -9.51 -6.30
C MET A 1 24.27 -8.28 -5.91
N LEU A 2 23.84 -7.48 -6.89
CA LEU A 2 23.05 -6.28 -6.63
C LEU A 2 21.68 -6.74 -6.13
N ARG A 3 21.30 -6.38 -4.90
CA ARG A 3 19.93 -6.58 -4.41
C ARG A 3 19.01 -5.87 -5.41
N GLU A 4 18.13 -6.60 -6.08
CA GLU A 4 17.01 -5.98 -6.79
C GLU A 4 16.28 -5.05 -5.81
N LYS A 5 16.10 -3.78 -6.18
CA LYS A 5 15.29 -2.85 -5.41
C LYS A 5 13.86 -3.40 -5.39
N ARG A 6 13.45 -3.97 -4.25
CA ARG A 6 12.06 -4.38 -4.01
C ARG A 6 11.15 -3.18 -4.24
N ARG A 7 10.20 -3.29 -5.17
CA ARG A 7 9.24 -2.23 -5.49
C ARG A 7 8.15 -2.24 -4.43
N SER A 8 7.83 -1.06 -3.90
CA SER A 8 6.83 -0.88 -2.86
C SER A 8 5.82 0.16 -3.34
N PHE A 9 4.59 -0.26 -3.61
CA PHE A 9 3.52 0.62 -4.09
C PHE A 9 2.62 1.06 -2.93
N ARG A 10 2.17 2.31 -2.93
CA ARG A 10 1.24 2.86 -1.94
C ARG A 10 0.09 3.56 -2.64
N PRO A 11 -1.16 3.10 -2.50
CA PRO A 11 -2.33 3.82 -2.99
C PRO A 11 -2.50 5.18 -2.29
N GLU A 12 -3.03 6.18 -2.98
CA GLU A 12 -3.31 7.50 -2.40
C GLU A 12 -4.38 7.45 -1.29
N THR A 13 -5.29 6.47 -1.33
CA THR A 13 -6.34 6.21 -0.34
C THR A 13 -7.39 7.32 -0.29
N ARG A 14 -8.13 7.49 -1.39
CA ARG A 14 -9.27 8.43 -1.43
C ARG A 14 -10.37 8.03 -0.44
N PRO A 15 -11.22 8.97 0.01
CA PRO A 15 -11.21 10.40 -0.32
C PRO A 15 -10.28 11.23 0.59
N ARG A 16 -9.73 10.64 1.66
CA ARG A 16 -8.96 11.39 2.66
C ARG A 16 -7.47 11.52 2.31
N GLY A 17 -6.95 10.73 1.38
CA GLY A 17 -5.58 10.87 0.89
C GLY A 17 -4.52 10.39 1.88
N GLN A 18 -4.83 9.48 2.81
CA GLN A 18 -3.88 9.10 3.87
C GLN A 18 -2.60 8.48 3.32
N GLY A 19 -2.70 7.67 2.26
CA GLY A 19 -1.51 7.06 1.66
C GLY A 19 -0.61 8.11 1.00
N ALA A 20 -1.20 9.14 0.40
CA ALA A 20 -0.47 10.25 -0.20
C ALA A 20 0.12 11.22 0.84
N SER A 21 -0.64 11.57 1.88
CA SER A 21 -0.27 12.63 2.83
C SER A 21 0.49 12.13 4.06
N LEU A 22 0.26 10.89 4.50
CA LEU A 22 0.87 10.33 5.71
C LEU A 22 1.89 9.25 5.37
N THR A 23 1.45 8.17 4.71
CA THR A 23 2.32 7.02 4.47
C THR A 23 3.49 7.37 3.55
N ALA A 24 3.27 8.11 2.46
CA ALA A 24 4.36 8.54 1.59
C ALA A 24 5.33 9.50 2.31
N PHE A 25 4.83 10.36 3.19
CA PHE A 25 5.68 11.21 4.04
C PHE A 25 6.56 10.35 4.96
N GLU A 26 5.97 9.47 5.77
CA GLU A 26 6.71 8.61 6.71
C GLU A 26 7.75 7.74 6.01
N LEU A 27 7.39 7.10 4.89
CA LEU A 27 8.32 6.27 4.13
C LEU A 27 9.48 7.08 3.56
N ARG A 28 9.22 8.33 3.12
CA ARG A 28 10.27 9.24 2.66
C ARG A 28 11.21 9.61 3.80
N GLU A 29 10.67 10.01 4.95
CA GLU A 29 11.46 10.39 6.13
C GLU A 29 12.33 9.23 6.64
N HIS A 30 11.85 7.98 6.51
CA HIS A 30 12.62 6.78 6.85
C HIS A 30 13.51 6.23 5.72
N GLY A 31 13.60 6.92 4.58
CA GLY A 31 14.44 6.51 3.45
C GLY A 31 14.00 5.20 2.78
N VAL A 32 12.74 4.79 2.96
CA VAL A 32 12.18 3.57 2.38
C VAL A 32 11.74 3.86 0.93
N PRO A 33 12.35 3.21 -0.08
CA PRO A 33 11.94 3.41 -1.48
C PRO A 33 10.48 3.00 -1.68
N HIS A 34 9.67 3.90 -2.24
CA HIS A 34 8.26 3.66 -2.48
C HIS A 34 7.76 4.43 -3.71
N THR A 35 6.62 4.02 -4.23
CA THR A 35 5.92 4.67 -5.35
C THR A 35 4.48 4.90 -4.95
N LEU A 36 4.08 6.17 -4.90
CA LEU A 36 2.68 6.56 -4.73
C LEU A 36 1.92 6.25 -6.03
N ILE A 37 0.75 5.63 -5.91
CA ILE A 37 -0.14 5.30 -7.04
C ILE A 37 -1.56 5.78 -6.75
N VAL A 38 -2.32 6.05 -7.80
CA VAL A 38 -3.77 6.22 -7.70
C VAL A 38 -4.43 4.88 -7.36
N ASP A 39 -5.56 4.92 -6.62
CA ASP A 39 -6.20 3.71 -6.07
C ASP A 39 -6.58 2.69 -7.17
N ASN A 40 -7.04 3.18 -8.34
CA ASN A 40 -7.43 2.31 -9.45
C ASN A 40 -6.26 1.58 -10.14
N ASN A 41 -5.01 1.99 -9.91
CA ASN A 41 -3.84 1.34 -10.51
C ASN A 41 -3.44 0.07 -9.74
N ALA A 42 -3.88 -0.10 -8.49
CA ALA A 42 -3.53 -1.26 -7.67
C ALA A 42 -3.93 -2.59 -8.34
N GLY A 43 -5.16 -2.68 -8.85
CA GLY A 43 -5.64 -3.86 -9.56
C GLY A 43 -4.83 -4.17 -10.84
N HIS A 44 -4.39 -3.13 -11.56
CA HIS A 44 -3.58 -3.30 -12.77
C HIS A 44 -2.19 -3.87 -12.46
N LEU A 45 -1.57 -3.42 -11.36
CA LEU A 45 -0.28 -3.93 -10.91
C LEU A 45 -0.36 -5.39 -10.45
N LEU A 46 -1.43 -5.75 -9.74
CA LEU A 46 -1.71 -7.13 -9.32
C LEU A 46 -1.90 -8.05 -10.54
N GLN A 47 -2.70 -7.63 -11.53
CA GLN A 47 -2.92 -8.42 -12.76
C GLN A 47 -1.65 -8.67 -13.56
N ARG A 48 -0.69 -7.74 -13.50
CA ARG A 48 0.61 -7.87 -14.19
C ARG A 48 1.65 -8.65 -13.38
N GLY A 49 1.31 -9.16 -12.20
CA GLY A 49 2.25 -9.89 -11.35
C GLY A 49 3.40 -9.03 -10.83
N LEU A 50 3.19 -7.70 -10.71
CA LEU A 50 4.21 -6.76 -10.23
C LEU A 50 4.23 -6.62 -8.70
N VAL A 51 3.35 -7.35 -7.99
CA VAL A 51 3.19 -7.32 -6.54
C VAL A 51 3.19 -8.74 -6.02
N ASP A 52 4.18 -9.07 -5.18
CA ASP A 52 4.29 -10.40 -4.56
C ASP A 52 3.41 -10.55 -3.32
N VAL A 53 3.25 -9.46 -2.55
CA VAL A 53 2.55 -9.44 -1.26
C VAL A 53 1.79 -8.12 -1.11
N VAL A 54 0.58 -8.22 -0.57
CA VAL A 54 -0.20 -7.07 -0.08
C VAL A 54 -0.21 -7.10 1.44
N ILE A 55 0.20 -5.99 2.07
CA ILE A 55 0.17 -5.80 3.52
C ILE A 55 -0.71 -4.59 3.80
N VAL A 56 -1.74 -4.78 4.64
CA VAL A 56 -2.67 -3.74 5.06
C VAL A 56 -2.74 -3.70 6.58
N GLY A 57 -3.18 -2.56 7.12
CA GLY A 57 -3.57 -2.45 8.52
C GLY A 57 -4.96 -3.06 8.77
N THR A 58 -5.46 -2.86 9.99
CA THR A 58 -6.82 -3.21 10.38
C THR A 58 -7.36 -2.16 11.35
N ASP A 59 -8.63 -1.82 11.20
CA ASP A 59 -9.38 -1.04 12.19
C ASP A 59 -10.05 -1.97 13.23
N ARG A 60 -10.54 -3.13 12.79
CA ARG A 60 -11.13 -4.17 13.65
C ARG A 60 -11.08 -5.54 12.97
N VAL A 61 -10.86 -6.60 13.76
CA VAL A 61 -10.92 -7.99 13.32
C VAL A 61 -11.99 -8.75 14.14
N SER A 62 -12.87 -9.50 13.50
CA SER A 62 -13.83 -10.38 14.18
C SER A 62 -13.12 -11.62 14.75
N ALA A 63 -13.78 -12.36 15.66
CA ALA A 63 -13.22 -13.62 16.17
C ALA A 63 -13.04 -14.69 15.06
N GLN A 64 -13.77 -14.53 13.95
CA GLN A 64 -13.75 -15.38 12.77
C GLN A 64 -12.67 -14.95 11.75
N GLY A 65 -12.06 -13.77 11.95
CA GLY A 65 -11.00 -13.25 11.08
C GLY A 65 -11.47 -12.24 10.02
N ASP A 66 -12.73 -11.79 10.06
CA ASP A 66 -13.21 -10.73 9.15
C ASP A 66 -12.54 -9.41 9.50
N VAL A 67 -11.96 -8.75 8.51
CA VAL A 67 -11.22 -7.50 8.70
C VAL A 67 -12.05 -6.32 8.22
N ALA A 68 -12.40 -5.42 9.15
CA ALA A 68 -12.81 -4.07 8.81
C ALA A 68 -11.56 -3.17 8.77
N ASN A 69 -11.40 -2.43 7.68
CA ASN A 69 -10.29 -1.51 7.45
C ASN A 69 -10.77 -0.31 6.61
N LYS A 70 -9.83 0.61 6.30
CA LYS A 70 -10.03 1.66 5.31
C LYS A 70 -10.61 1.11 4.01
N ILE A 71 -11.60 1.82 3.45
CA ILE A 71 -12.18 1.52 2.13
C ILE A 71 -11.09 1.52 1.04
N GLY A 72 -11.19 0.56 0.13
CA GLY A 72 -10.15 0.20 -0.82
C GLY A 72 -9.53 -1.14 -0.47
#